data_AF-A0A6L7XGE2-F1
#
_entry.id   AF-A0A6L7XGE2-F1
#
_cell.length_a   1.000
_cell.length_b   1.000
_cell.length_c   1.000
_cell.angle_alpha   90.00
_cell.angle_beta   90.00
_cell.angle_gamma   90.00
#
_symmetry.space_group_name_H-M   'P 1'
#
loop_
_entity.id
_entity.type
_entity.pdbx_description
1 polymer ?
#
loop_
_entity_poly.entity_id
_entity_poly.type
_entity_poly.pdbx_seq_one_letter_code
_entity_poly.pdbx_strand_id
1 'polypeptide(L)' 'MPERWLAPDQTPLSCTEKIKVLNENIREIRDLARDALEDGVLMGADPEQVRAVLARSVQDLPEPFSD' A
#
# COMPACT_ATOMS: atom_id res chain seq x y z
N MET A 1 1.97 -7.20 7.12
CA MET A 1 2.07 -6.00 7.97
C MET A 1 3.48 -5.95 8.52
N PRO A 2 4.10 -4.76 8.63
CA PRO A 2 5.45 -4.65 9.17
C PRO A 2 5.46 -5.02 10.66
N GLU A 3 6.59 -5.50 11.17
CA GLU A 3 6.78 -5.77 12.60
C GLU A 3 6.73 -4.46 13.42
N ARG A 4 7.26 -3.36 12.87
CA ARG A 4 7.26 -2.01 13.46
C ARG A 4 7.15 -0.95 12.38
N TRP A 5 6.49 0.15 12.71
CA TRP A 5 6.53 1.39 11.92
C TRP A 5 7.64 2.29 12.48
N LEU A 6 8.34 3.00 11.59
CA LEU A 6 9.46 3.88 11.96
C LEU A 6 9.09 5.35 11.74
N ALA A 7 9.61 6.22 12.61
CA ALA A 7 9.67 7.65 12.38
C ALA A 7 10.82 7.99 11.41
N PRO A 8 10.89 9.23 10.89
CA PRO A 8 11.97 9.64 9.98
C PRO A 8 13.38 9.47 10.55
N ASP A 9 13.53 9.59 11.87
CA ASP A 9 14.79 9.38 12.60
C ASP A 9 15.14 7.90 12.86
N GLN A 10 14.42 6.97 12.22
CA GLN A 10 14.55 5.52 12.37
C GLN A 10 14.13 4.95 13.74
N THR A 11 13.56 5.75 14.63
CA THR A 11 13.00 5.23 15.89
C THR A 11 11.64 4.57 15.67
N PRO A 12 11.28 3.52 16.44
CA PRO A 12 9.95 2.93 16.34
C PRO A 12 8.85 3.91 16.77
N LEU A 13 7.77 3.99 15.99
CA LEU A 13 6.55 4.62 16.46
C LEU A 13 6.02 3.84 17.66
N SER A 14 5.70 4.54 18.76
CA SER A 14 5.24 3.96 20.01
C SER A 14 3.74 4.16 20.28
N CYS A 15 3.10 5.10 19.58
CA CYS A 15 1.68 5.38 19.75
C CYS A 15 0.83 4.28 19.09
N THR A 16 0.13 3.52 19.93
CA THR A 16 -0.72 2.38 19.55
C THR A 16 -1.80 2.76 18.53
N GLU A 17 -2.43 3.91 18.68
CA GLU A 17 -3.48 4.41 17.81
C GLU A 17 -2.94 4.77 16.43
N LYS A 18 -1.77 5.41 16.35
CA LYS A 18 -1.12 5.68 15.05
C LYS A 18 -0.77 4.38 14.32
N ILE A 19 -0.21 3.41 15.04
CA ILE A 19 0.12 2.09 14.47
C ILE A 19 -1.13 1.39 13.97
N LYS A 20 -2.24 1.45 14.72
CA LYS A 20 -3.52 0.88 14.33
C LYS A 20 -3.99 1.47 12.99
N VAL A 21 -4.03 2.79 12.89
CA VAL A 21 -4.45 3.50 11.66
C VAL A 21 -3.54 3.14 10.49
N LEU A 22 -2.21 3.15 10.67
CA LEU A 22 -1.27 2.76 9.61
C LEU A 22 -1.51 1.31 9.12
N ASN A 23 -1.77 0.39 10.03
CA ASN A 23 -2.10 -0.99 9.66
C ASN A 23 -3.46 -1.10 8.96
N GLU A 24 -4.46 -0.32 9.35
CA GLU A 24 -5.76 -0.24 8.68
C GLU A 24 -5.60 0.26 7.24
N ASN A 25 -4.87 1.35 7.03
CA ASN A 25 -4.57 1.88 5.69
C ASN A 25 -3.92 0.82 4.77
N ILE A 26 -2.94 0.06 5.26
CA ILE A 26 -2.30 -1.01 4.46
C ILE A 26 -3.26 -2.17 4.17
N ARG A 27 -4.23 -2.46 5.06
CA ARG A 27 -5.26 -3.47 4.78
C ARG A 27 -6.16 -2.99 3.64
N GLU A 28 -6.65 -1.76 3.73
CA GLU A 28 -7.52 -1.16 2.72
C GLU A 28 -6.85 -1.12 1.35
N ILE A 29 -5.58 -0.70 1.28
CA ILE A 29 -4.79 -0.71 0.03
C ILE A 29 -4.68 -2.13 -0.53
N ARG A 30 -4.45 -3.13 0.34
CA ARG A 30 -4.35 -4.53 -0.10
C ARG A 30 -5.67 -5.07 -0.64
N ASP A 31 -6.78 -4.72 0.00
CA ASP A 31 -8.10 -5.15 -0.43
C ASP A 31 -8.45 -4.52 -1.78
N LEU A 32 -8.23 -3.22 -1.95
CA LEU A 32 -8.43 -2.54 -3.23
C LEU A 32 -7.51 -3.09 -4.34
N ALA A 33 -6.24 -3.37 -4.02
CA ALA A 33 -5.30 -3.96 -4.97
C ALA A 33 -5.68 -5.39 -5.39
N ARG A 34 -6.33 -6.16 -4.50
CA ARG A 34 -6.88 -7.48 -4.84
C ARG A 34 -8.06 -7.32 -5.80
N ASP A 35 -9.00 -6.44 -5.49
CA ASP A 35 -10.19 -6.24 -6.32
C ASP A 35 -9.77 -5.75 -7.73
N ALA A 36 -8.82 -4.82 -7.82
CA ALA A 36 -8.24 -4.37 -9.09
C ALA A 36 -7.53 -5.49 -9.88
N LEU A 37 -6.89 -6.43 -9.19
CA LEU A 37 -6.30 -7.60 -9.82
C LEU A 37 -7.38 -8.55 -10.36
N GLU A 38 -8.42 -8.82 -9.57
CA GLU A 38 -9.54 -9.68 -9.96
C GLU A 38 -10.27 -9.12 -11.18
N ASP A 39 -10.54 -7.81 -11.19
CA ASP A 39 -11.13 -7.11 -12.33
C ASP A 39 -10.24 -7.19 -13.58
N GLY A 40 -8.94 -6.94 -13.43
CA GLY A 40 -7.99 -7.03 -14.54
C GLY A 40 -7.96 -8.43 -15.16
N VAL A 41 -7.93 -9.47 -14.32
CA VAL A 41 -7.95 -10.86 -14.78
C VAL A 41 -9.28 -11.21 -15.44
N LEU A 42 -10.41 -10.75 -14.89
CA LEU A 42 -11.74 -10.94 -15.47
C LEU A 42 -11.86 -10.29 -16.86
N MET A 43 -11.17 -9.16 -17.07
CA MET A 43 -11.09 -8.47 -18.36
C MET A 43 -10.05 -9.07 -19.33
N GLY A 44 -9.34 -10.13 -18.93
CA GLY A 44 -8.38 -10.85 -19.76
C GLY A 44 -6.96 -10.28 -19.76
N ALA A 45 -6.61 -9.43 -18.78
CA ALA A 45 -5.24 -8.97 -18.60
C ALA A 45 -4.36 -10.07 -17.98
N ASP A 46 -3.04 -9.98 -18.24
CA ASP A 46 -2.05 -10.82 -17.57
C ASP A 46 -1.93 -10.45 -16.08
N PRO A 47 -2.19 -11.38 -15.13
CA PRO A 47 -2.06 -11.11 -13.70
C PRO A 47 -0.69 -10.56 -13.29
N GLU A 48 0.39 -10.99 -13.95
CA GLU A 48 1.75 -10.51 -13.64
C GLU A 48 1.91 -9.03 -14.03
N GLN A 49 1.38 -8.65 -15.19
CA GLN A 49 1.36 -7.26 -15.63
C GLN A 49 0.54 -6.38 -14.68
N VAL A 50 -0.64 -6.82 -14.25
CA VAL A 50 -1.48 -6.05 -13.32
C VAL A 50 -0.75 -5.84 -11.98
N ARG A 51 -0.09 -6.88 -11.45
CA ARG A 51 0.74 -6.75 -10.24
C ARG A 51 1.89 -5.76 -10.41
N ALA A 52 2.57 -5.78 -11.56
CA ALA A 52 3.66 -4.86 -11.85
C ALA A 52 3.17 -3.40 -11.92
N VAL A 53 2.02 -3.16 -12.55
CA VAL A 53 1.39 -1.82 -12.59
C VAL A 53 1.00 -1.37 -11.19
N LEU A 54 0.34 -2.21 -10.38
CA LEU A 54 -0.02 -1.86 -8.99
C LEU A 54 1.22 -1.52 -8.15
N ALA A 55 2.30 -2.30 -8.27
CA ALA A 55 3.55 -2.03 -7.56
C ALA A 55 4.16 -0.68 -7.98
N ARG A 56 4.16 -0.40 -9.29
CA ARG A 56 4.66 0.86 -9.82
C ARG A 56 3.81 2.06 -9.38
N SER A 57 2.48 1.93 -9.33
CA SER A 57 1.59 2.99 -8.83
C SER A 57 1.91 3.40 -7.39
N VAL A 58 2.39 2.48 -6.54
CA VAL A 58 2.83 2.79 -5.18
C VAL A 58 4.21 3.45 -5.17
N GLN A 59 5.11 3.07 -6.08
CA GLN A 59 6.44 3.67 -6.21
C GLN A 59 6.40 5.10 -6.74
N ASP A 60 5.47 5.39 -7.65
CA ASP A 60 5.33 6.68 -8.32
C ASP A 60 4.45 7.66 -7.51
N LEU A 61 4.13 7.35 -6.24
CA LEU A 61 3.38 8.27 -5.38
C LEU A 61 4.16 9.57 -5.14
N PRO A 62 3.49 10.74 -5.21
CA PRO A 62 4.15 12.01 -4.96
C PRO A 62 4.62 12.13 -3.50
N GLU A 63 5.63 12.98 -3.29
CA GLU A 63 6.10 13.33 -1.95
C GLU A 63 4.95 13.88 -1.09
N PRO A 64 4.78 13.42 0.16
CA PRO A 64 3.72 13.89 1.03
C PRO A 64 3.77 15.41 1.19
N PHE A 65 2.60 16.07 1.17
CA PHE A 65 2.47 17.53 1.37
C PHE A 65 3.17 18.39 0.31
N SER A 66 3.45 17.82 -0.87
CA SER A 66 3.86 18.60 -2.03
C SER A 66 2.60 19.11 -2.72
N ASP A 67 2.32 20.42 -2.59
CA ASP A 67 1.30 21.11 -3.38
C ASP A 67 1.76 21.29 -4.85
#